data_AF-A0A3M8ATM1-F1
#
_entry.id   AF-A0A3M8ATM1-F1
#
_cell.length_a   1.000
_cell.length_b   1.000
_cell.length_c   1.000
_cell.angle_alpha   90.00
_cell.angle_beta   90.00
_cell.angle_gamma   90.00
#
_symmetry.space_group_name_H-M   'P 1'
#
loop_
_entity.id
_entity.type
_entity.pdbx_description
1 polymer ?
#
loop_
_entity_poly.entity_id
_entity_poly.type
_entity_poly.pdbx_seq_one_letter_code
_entity_poly.pdbx_strand_id
1 'polypeptide(L)'
;MAVDMCRGRDLLSVAKQLSAAYSTLERWYYQLAPQRLAQPKEHEAPEVVCLDEFALQKGHKYGVNLMDAQTGHIWQVTEGRSREQVRNALQQWPFRKAPHVVVTDLAPGMAETVRQVWKHTLVVADKFHVIQLFSKALEATRKRTHARGTHRRGRHEQRLLHTIPDKLKPEELQELKIWLAEDPHLKRLYFALQDIRTVYAVQNPRDRRGSTSEMD
;
A
#
# COMPACT_ATOMS: atom_id res chain seq x y z
N MET A 1 3.62 26.54 14.64
CA MET A 1 4.62 25.93 15.55
C MET A 1 4.11 24.59 16.09
N ALA A 2 3.11 24.54 16.98
CA ALA A 2 2.63 23.26 17.54
C ALA A 2 2.01 22.31 16.51
N VAL A 3 1.13 22.80 15.62
CA VAL A 3 0.53 21.98 14.55
C VAL A 3 1.58 21.47 13.55
N ASP A 4 2.55 22.31 13.22
CA ASP A 4 3.63 21.94 12.30
C ASP A 4 4.50 20.81 12.90
N MET A 5 4.69 20.80 14.24
CA MET A 5 5.40 19.73 14.95
C MET A 5 4.63 18.39 14.97
N CYS A 6 3.31 18.42 14.77
CA CYS A 6 2.48 17.21 14.65
C CYS A 6 2.62 16.53 13.28
N ARG A 7 3.27 17.16 12.29
CA ARG A 7 3.44 16.57 10.96
C ARG A 7 4.33 15.33 11.05
N GLY A 8 3.77 14.17 10.71
CA GLY A 8 4.46 12.88 10.77
C GLY A 8 4.71 12.35 12.19
N ARG A 9 4.05 12.90 13.22
CA ARG A 9 4.21 12.49 14.62
C ARG A 9 2.86 12.32 15.31
N ASP A 10 2.80 11.47 16.33
CA ASP A 10 1.59 11.35 17.14
C ASP A 10 1.42 12.57 18.08
N LEU A 11 0.18 12.99 18.28
CA LEU A 11 -0.17 14.14 19.13
C LEU A 11 0.35 13.96 20.57
N LEU A 12 0.39 12.74 21.10
CA LEU A 12 0.84 12.48 22.47
C LEU A 12 2.33 12.78 22.64
N SER A 13 3.18 12.33 21.71
CA SER A 13 4.60 12.61 21.70
C SER A 13 4.89 14.10 21.60
N VAL A 14 4.16 14.83 20.77
CA VAL A 14 4.31 16.29 20.64
C VAL A 14 3.82 17.02 21.89
N ALA A 15 2.70 16.58 22.48
CA ALA A 15 2.17 17.16 23.72
C ALA A 15 3.18 17.02 24.86
N LYS A 16 3.79 15.84 25.01
CA LYS A 16 4.86 15.58 25.99
C LYS A 16 6.07 16.49 25.77
N GLN A 17 6.52 16.64 24.52
CA GLN A 17 7.65 17.52 24.21
C GLN A 17 7.36 19.00 24.51
N LEU A 18 6.13 19.44 24.33
CA LEU A 18 5.69 20.81 24.61
C LEU A 18 5.27 21.02 26.08
N SER A 19 5.37 19.99 26.93
CA SER A 19 4.85 20.01 28.31
C SER A 19 3.39 20.48 28.39
N ALA A 20 2.58 20.12 27.39
CA ALA A 20 1.17 20.48 27.29
C ALA A 20 0.28 19.25 27.52
N ALA A 21 -0.92 19.47 28.05
CA ALA A 21 -1.93 18.42 28.10
C ALA A 21 -2.31 17.96 26.69
N TYR A 22 -2.49 16.65 26.50
CA TYR A 22 -2.89 16.07 25.21
C TYR A 22 -4.14 16.76 24.63
N SER A 23 -5.17 16.94 25.45
CA SER A 23 -6.44 17.57 25.05
C SER A 23 -6.28 19.03 24.59
N THR A 24 -5.32 19.76 25.17
CA THR A 24 -5.00 21.12 24.74
C THR A 24 -4.37 21.11 23.34
N LEU A 25 -3.37 20.24 23.10
CA LEU A 25 -2.75 20.14 21.79
C LEU A 25 -3.73 19.61 20.73
N GLU A 26 -4.55 18.62 21.07
CA GLU A 26 -5.59 18.08 20.20
C GLU A 26 -6.58 19.18 19.76
N ARG A 27 -7.08 19.97 20.71
CA ARG A 27 -7.96 21.12 20.41
C ARG A 27 -7.27 22.13 19.50
N TRP A 28 -6.03 22.51 19.78
CA TRP A 28 -5.27 23.43 18.93
C TRP A 28 -5.06 22.86 17.53
N TYR A 29 -4.76 21.57 17.42
CA TYR A 29 -4.57 20.89 16.14
C TYR A 29 -5.84 20.99 15.29
N TYR A 30 -7.00 20.57 15.81
CA TYR A 30 -8.24 20.62 15.02
C TYR A 30 -8.71 22.04 14.70
N GLN A 31 -8.39 23.03 15.53
CA GLN A 31 -8.71 24.44 15.25
C GLN A 31 -7.82 25.05 14.16
N LEU A 32 -6.53 24.70 14.14
CA LEU A 32 -5.53 25.37 13.30
C LEU A 32 -5.15 24.57 12.05
N ALA A 33 -5.26 23.24 12.06
CA ALA A 33 -4.93 22.39 10.92
C ALA A 33 -5.66 22.78 9.63
N PRO A 34 -6.97 23.15 9.64
CA PRO A 34 -7.66 23.61 8.43
C PRO A 34 -7.00 24.83 7.78
N GLN A 35 -6.45 25.74 8.59
CA GLN A 35 -5.76 26.95 8.12
C GLN A 35 -4.37 26.65 7.53
N ARG A 36 -3.86 25.44 7.76
CA ARG A 36 -2.55 24.95 7.30
C ARG A 36 -2.66 23.94 6.17
N LEU A 37 -3.87 23.67 5.68
CA LEU A 37 -4.07 22.81 4.51
C LEU A 37 -3.43 23.47 3.29
N ALA A 38 -2.67 22.69 2.52
CA ALA A 38 -2.11 23.16 1.28
C ALA A 38 -3.25 23.49 0.30
N GLN A 39 -3.11 24.60 -0.41
CA GLN A 39 -4.12 25.07 -1.36
C GLN A 39 -3.70 24.65 -2.77
N PRO A 40 -4.47 23.82 -3.49
CA PRO A 40 -4.09 23.31 -4.81
C PRO A 40 -3.67 24.38 -5.82
N LYS A 41 -4.24 25.59 -5.74
CA LYS A 41 -3.89 26.74 -6.60
C LYS A 41 -2.44 27.25 -6.41
N GLU A 42 -1.79 26.91 -5.30
CA GLU A 42 -0.42 27.32 -4.95
C GLU A 42 0.61 26.24 -5.31
N HIS A 43 0.17 25.13 -5.91
CA HIS A 43 1.00 23.96 -6.22
C HIS A 43 0.83 23.51 -7.66
N GLU A 44 1.87 22.87 -8.19
CA GLU A 44 1.76 22.15 -9.45
C GLU A 44 0.95 20.88 -9.27
N ALA A 45 0.24 20.46 -10.32
CA ALA A 45 -0.53 19.23 -10.31
C ALA A 45 0.42 18.03 -10.18
N PRO A 46 0.19 17.09 -9.25
CA PRO A 46 1.03 15.90 -9.13
C PRO A 46 0.92 15.05 -10.40
N GLU A 47 2.08 14.64 -10.93
CA GLU A 47 2.15 13.79 -12.12
C GLU A 47 1.72 12.34 -11.83
N VAL A 48 1.94 11.87 -10.59
CA VAL A 48 1.60 10.51 -10.15
C VAL A 48 0.74 10.59 -8.90
N VAL A 49 -0.44 9.99 -8.96
CA VAL A 49 -1.42 10.00 -7.85
C VAL A 49 -1.80 8.58 -7.48
N CYS A 50 -1.82 8.28 -6.18
CA CYS A 50 -2.41 7.08 -5.63
C CYS A 50 -3.90 7.31 -5.36
N LEU A 51 -4.74 6.40 -5.84
CA LEU A 51 -6.16 6.34 -5.60
C LEU A 51 -6.45 5.12 -4.74
N ASP A 52 -6.98 5.32 -3.54
CA ASP A 52 -7.28 4.22 -2.62
C ASP A 52 -8.59 4.43 -1.85
N GLU A 53 -9.22 3.31 -1.49
CA GLU A 53 -10.40 3.28 -0.64
C GLU A 53 -9.99 3.08 0.82
N PHE A 54 -10.60 3.82 1.73
CA PHE A 54 -10.35 3.68 3.16
C PHE A 54 -11.64 3.73 3.97
N ALA A 55 -11.63 3.05 5.12
CA ALA A 55 -12.76 3.06 6.03
C ALA A 55 -12.68 4.28 6.96
N LEU A 56 -13.66 5.18 6.87
CA LEU A 56 -13.89 6.25 7.85
C LEU A 56 -14.43 5.65 9.15
N GLN A 57 -15.35 4.70 9.00
CA GLN A 57 -15.91 3.89 10.09
C GLN A 57 -16.04 2.46 9.57
N LYS A 58 -15.20 1.55 10.08
CA LYS A 58 -15.17 0.15 9.65
C LYS A 58 -16.58 -0.45 9.64
N GLY A 59 -16.97 -1.04 8.50
CA GLY A 59 -18.28 -1.66 8.33
C GLY A 59 -19.44 -0.70 7.97
N HIS A 60 -19.25 0.61 8.05
CA HIS A 60 -20.33 1.58 7.89
C HIS A 60 -20.03 2.65 6.82
N LYS A 61 -18.91 3.37 6.97
CA LYS A 61 -18.56 4.51 6.12
C LYS A 61 -17.19 4.30 5.51
N TYR A 62 -17.12 4.49 4.20
CA TYR A 62 -15.90 4.41 3.41
C TYR A 62 -15.72 5.72 2.67
N GLY A 63 -14.48 6.03 2.31
CA GLY A 63 -14.13 7.15 1.47
C GLY A 63 -13.03 6.75 0.51
N VAL A 64 -12.76 7.66 -0.41
CA VAL A 64 -11.72 7.54 -1.42
C VAL A 64 -10.76 8.70 -1.22
N ASN A 65 -9.47 8.42 -1.31
CA ASN A 65 -8.44 9.46 -1.29
C ASN A 65 -7.68 9.51 -2.62
N LEU A 66 -7.23 10.70 -2.97
CA LEU A 66 -6.26 10.96 -4.03
C LEU A 66 -5.04 11.61 -3.40
N MET A 67 -3.95 10.86 -3.40
CA MET A 67 -2.70 11.23 -2.75
C MET A 67 -1.58 11.34 -3.77
N ASP A 68 -0.77 12.38 -3.69
CA ASP A 68 0.47 12.47 -4.45
C ASP A 68 1.40 11.30 -4.07
N ALA A 69 1.77 10.49 -5.07
CA ALA A 69 2.56 9.28 -4.86
C ALA A 69 4.02 9.57 -4.47
N GLN A 70 4.53 10.77 -4.76
CA GLN A 70 5.90 11.17 -4.46
C GLN A 70 6.00 11.83 -3.07
N THR A 71 5.10 12.77 -2.78
CA THR A 71 5.16 13.54 -1.52
C THR A 71 4.34 12.91 -0.39
N GLY A 72 3.42 12.00 -0.72
CA GLY A 72 2.44 11.46 0.22
C GLY A 72 1.38 12.47 0.63
N HIS A 73 1.30 13.63 -0.04
CA HIS A 73 0.31 14.66 0.28
C HIS A 73 -1.07 14.26 -0.25
N ILE A 74 -2.07 14.26 0.63
CA ILE A 74 -3.45 13.95 0.26
C ILE A 74 -4.10 15.23 -0.27
N TRP A 75 -4.41 15.24 -1.55
CA TRP A 75 -5.01 16.40 -2.21
C TRP A 75 -6.53 16.41 -2.16
N GLN A 76 -7.14 15.22 -2.07
CA GLN A 76 -8.58 15.09 -2.02
C GLN A 76 -8.97 13.87 -1.20
N VAL A 77 -10.01 14.06 -0.39
CA VAL A 77 -10.72 13.00 0.32
C VAL A 77 -12.19 13.19 0.04
N THR A 78 -12.87 12.13 -0.38
CA THR A 78 -14.31 12.16 -0.68
C THR A 78 -14.98 11.00 0.01
N GLU A 79 -16.13 11.25 0.64
CA GLU A 79 -16.93 10.18 1.25
C GLU A 79 -17.62 9.35 0.16
N GLY A 80 -17.74 8.05 0.41
CA GLY A 80 -18.31 7.09 -0.52
C GLY A 80 -17.27 6.27 -1.27
N ARG A 81 -17.74 5.14 -1.80
CA ARG A 81 -16.93 4.19 -2.59
C ARG A 81 -17.68 3.59 -3.78
N SER A 82 -18.90 4.07 -4.06
CA SER A 82 -19.59 3.64 -5.26
C SER A 82 -18.82 4.13 -6.49
N ARG A 83 -18.95 3.43 -7.63
CA ARG A 83 -18.31 3.86 -8.89
C ARG A 83 -18.70 5.28 -9.29
N GLU A 84 -19.94 5.69 -9.01
CA GLU A 84 -20.41 7.04 -9.26
C GLU A 84 -19.73 8.06 -8.34
N GLN A 85 -19.59 7.75 -7.05
CA GLN A 85 -18.91 8.61 -6.08
C GLN A 85 -17.42 8.76 -6.42
N VAL A 86 -16.75 7.66 -6.80
CA VAL A 86 -15.38 7.70 -7.31
C VAL A 86 -15.30 8.57 -8.56
N ARG A 87 -16.16 8.35 -9.56
CA ARG A 87 -16.19 9.16 -10.78
C ARG A 87 -16.32 10.64 -10.46
N ASN A 88 -17.27 11.00 -9.59
CA ASN A 88 -17.50 12.38 -9.18
C ASN A 88 -16.27 12.95 -8.46
N ALA A 89 -15.62 12.17 -7.60
CA ALA A 89 -14.37 12.58 -6.95
C ALA A 89 -13.27 12.88 -7.98
N LEU A 90 -13.04 12.01 -8.96
CA LEU A 90 -12.06 12.23 -10.03
C LEU A 90 -12.39 13.46 -10.89
N GLN A 91 -13.67 13.74 -11.14
CA GLN A 91 -14.11 14.94 -11.88
C GLN A 91 -13.94 16.23 -11.07
N GLN A 92 -13.99 16.16 -9.74
CA GLN A 92 -13.78 17.29 -8.82
C GLN A 92 -12.31 17.49 -8.44
N TRP A 93 -11.39 16.81 -9.13
CA TRP A 93 -9.96 16.95 -8.92
C TRP A 93 -9.55 18.42 -8.89
N PRO A 94 -8.86 18.88 -7.82
CA PRO A 94 -8.70 20.31 -7.58
C PRO A 94 -7.66 20.99 -8.48
N PHE A 95 -6.97 20.23 -9.34
CA PHE A 95 -6.02 20.77 -10.29
C PHE A 95 -6.61 20.78 -11.71
N ARG A 96 -6.17 21.77 -12.50
CA ARG A 96 -6.59 21.90 -13.90
C ARG A 96 -6.13 20.74 -14.78
N LYS A 97 -4.98 20.13 -14.45
CA LYS A 97 -4.35 19.04 -15.21
C LYS A 97 -4.65 17.71 -14.53
N ALA A 98 -5.05 16.72 -15.31
CA ALA A 98 -5.16 15.34 -14.87
C ALA A 98 -3.75 14.74 -14.61
N PRO A 99 -3.59 13.84 -13.63
CA PRO A 99 -2.32 13.16 -13.40
C PRO A 99 -1.91 12.33 -14.62
N HIS A 100 -0.61 12.20 -14.86
CA HIS A 100 -0.09 11.33 -15.91
C HIS A 100 -0.26 9.85 -15.55
N VAL A 101 -0.09 9.51 -14.28
CA VAL A 101 -0.23 8.15 -13.77
C VAL A 101 -1.16 8.12 -12.56
N VAL A 102 -2.06 7.14 -12.53
CA VAL A 102 -2.84 6.79 -11.34
C VAL A 102 -2.47 5.38 -10.89
N VAL A 103 -2.00 5.28 -9.66
CA VAL A 103 -1.75 4.02 -8.98
C VAL A 103 -3.01 3.64 -8.21
N THR A 104 -3.55 2.45 -8.43
CA THR A 104 -4.78 1.99 -7.77
C THR A 104 -4.65 0.53 -7.35
N ASP A 105 -5.58 0.06 -6.53
CA ASP A 105 -5.74 -1.35 -6.22
C ASP A 105 -6.00 -2.22 -7.47
N LEU A 106 -6.18 -3.52 -7.26
CA LEU A 106 -6.42 -4.48 -8.34
C LEU A 106 -7.90 -4.56 -8.77
N ALA A 107 -8.78 -3.67 -8.27
CA ALA A 107 -10.20 -3.73 -8.58
C ALA A 107 -10.45 -3.25 -10.03
N PRO A 108 -11.03 -4.09 -10.91
CA PRO A 108 -11.26 -3.70 -12.30
C PRO A 108 -12.14 -2.46 -12.44
N GLY A 109 -13.12 -2.29 -11.55
CA GLY A 109 -14.03 -1.14 -11.56
C GLY A 109 -13.34 0.19 -11.28
N MET A 110 -12.28 0.20 -10.48
CA MET A 110 -11.52 1.41 -10.18
C MET A 110 -10.73 1.86 -11.41
N ALA A 111 -9.97 0.93 -12.00
CA ALA A 111 -9.21 1.18 -13.22
C ALA A 111 -10.09 1.61 -14.40
N GLU A 112 -11.29 1.04 -14.55
CA GLU A 112 -12.26 1.45 -15.56
C GLU A 112 -12.75 2.88 -15.32
N THR A 113 -13.11 3.21 -14.07
CA THR A 113 -13.59 4.54 -13.69
C THR A 113 -12.55 5.61 -13.97
N VAL A 114 -11.28 5.35 -13.64
CA VAL A 114 -10.16 6.27 -13.95
C VAL A 114 -10.04 6.50 -15.45
N ARG A 115 -10.04 5.44 -16.28
CA ARG A 115 -9.92 5.59 -17.75
C ARG A 115 -11.09 6.33 -18.37
N GLN A 116 -12.28 6.23 -17.79
CA GLN A 116 -13.46 6.96 -18.27
C GLN A 116 -13.40 8.45 -17.97
N VAL A 117 -12.79 8.85 -16.84
CA VAL A 117 -12.64 10.26 -16.46
C VAL A 117 -11.39 10.88 -17.06
N TRP A 118 -10.24 10.21 -16.97
CA TRP A 118 -8.95 10.66 -17.49
C TRP A 118 -8.44 9.71 -18.57
N LYS A 119 -8.85 9.95 -19.82
CA LYS A 119 -8.60 9.07 -20.97
C LYS A 119 -7.13 8.84 -21.30
N HIS A 120 -6.26 9.79 -20.95
CA HIS A 120 -4.83 9.76 -21.27
C HIS A 120 -3.95 9.39 -20.07
N THR A 121 -4.55 9.07 -18.93
CA THR A 121 -3.83 8.69 -17.71
C THR A 121 -3.50 7.21 -17.73
N LEU A 122 -2.24 6.89 -17.43
CA LEU A 122 -1.81 5.52 -17.26
C LEU A 122 -2.29 4.98 -15.91
N VAL A 123 -3.02 3.86 -15.92
CA VAL A 123 -3.44 3.18 -14.69
C VAL A 123 -2.45 2.07 -14.36
N VAL A 124 -1.86 2.14 -13.17
CA VAL A 124 -0.85 1.19 -12.67
C VAL A 124 -1.38 0.50 -11.42
N ALA A 125 -1.13 -0.81 -11.32
CA ALA A 125 -1.45 -1.57 -10.12
C ALA A 125 -0.49 -1.23 -8.98
N ASP A 126 -1.04 -0.99 -7.79
CA ASP A 126 -0.26 -0.80 -6.58
C ASP A 126 0.52 -2.07 -6.21
N LYS A 127 1.84 -1.90 -6.03
CA LYS A 127 2.76 -2.96 -5.59
C LYS A 127 2.31 -3.62 -4.28
N PHE A 128 1.73 -2.87 -3.34
CA PHE A 128 1.29 -3.44 -2.06
C PHE A 128 0.18 -4.45 -2.29
N HIS A 129 -0.82 -4.10 -3.10
CA HIS A 129 -1.94 -4.96 -3.45
C HIS A 129 -1.49 -6.21 -4.22
N VAL A 130 -0.52 -6.08 -5.14
CA VAL A 130 0.10 -7.21 -5.84
C VAL A 130 0.79 -8.16 -4.87
N ILE A 131 1.64 -7.65 -3.98
CA ILE A 131 2.32 -8.48 -2.96
C ILE A 131 1.31 -9.13 -2.01
N GLN A 132 0.23 -8.41 -1.65
CA GLN A 132 -0.82 -8.93 -0.80
C GLN A 132 -1.58 -10.09 -1.46
N LEU A 133 -1.76 -10.06 -2.78
CA LEU A 133 -2.38 -11.15 -3.53
C LEU A 133 -1.59 -12.47 -3.37
N PHE A 134 -0.28 -12.43 -3.59
CA PHE A 134 0.61 -13.57 -3.38
C PHE A 134 0.61 -14.02 -1.91
N SER A 135 0.66 -13.06 -0.98
CA SER A 135 0.65 -13.33 0.46
C SER A 135 -0.60 -14.12 0.88
N LYS A 136 -1.78 -13.69 0.40
CA LYS A 136 -3.06 -14.38 0.65
C LYS A 136 -3.08 -15.78 0.02
N ALA A 137 -2.56 -15.94 -1.20
CA ALA A 137 -2.50 -17.24 -1.87
C ALA A 137 -1.57 -18.23 -1.16
N LEU A 138 -0.39 -17.78 -0.71
CA LEU A 138 0.53 -18.55 0.10
C LEU A 138 -0.11 -18.98 1.42
N GLU A 139 -0.76 -18.04 2.11
CA GLU A 139 -1.42 -18.33 3.38
C GLU A 139 -2.56 -19.34 3.22
N ALA A 140 -3.37 -19.21 2.16
CA ALA A 140 -4.44 -20.15 1.86
C ALA A 140 -3.91 -21.56 1.53
N THR A 141 -2.81 -21.65 0.77
CA THR A 141 -2.18 -22.94 0.45
C THR A 141 -1.55 -23.58 1.69
N ARG A 142 -0.80 -22.82 2.48
CA ARG A 142 -0.25 -23.27 3.77
C ARG A 142 -1.35 -23.80 4.70
N LYS A 143 -2.50 -23.11 4.81
CA LYS A 143 -3.61 -23.55 5.67
C LYS A 143 -4.26 -24.86 5.18
N ARG A 144 -4.23 -25.14 3.87
CA ARG A 144 -4.74 -26.41 3.31
C ARG A 144 -3.79 -27.57 3.61
N THR A 145 -2.50 -27.37 3.40
CA THR A 145 -1.48 -28.42 3.53
C THR A 145 -1.07 -28.67 4.99
N HIS A 146 -0.96 -27.61 5.80
CA HIS A 146 -0.55 -27.66 7.21
C HIS A 146 -1.69 -27.26 8.15
N ALA A 147 -2.84 -27.91 7.99
CA ALA A 147 -4.10 -27.53 8.65
C ALA A 147 -4.11 -27.64 10.20
N ARG A 148 -3.06 -28.17 10.84
CA ARG A 148 -3.05 -28.48 12.28
C ARG A 148 -1.70 -28.17 12.92
N GLY A 149 -1.54 -26.92 13.34
CA GLY A 149 -0.36 -26.46 14.08
C GLY A 149 -0.75 -25.45 15.16
N THR A 150 0.14 -25.24 16.14
CA THR A 150 -0.06 -24.17 17.13
C THR A 150 -0.02 -22.80 16.45
N HIS A 151 -0.64 -21.80 17.05
CA HIS A 151 -0.59 -20.42 16.55
C HIS A 151 0.85 -19.90 16.37
N ARG A 152 1.78 -20.33 17.24
CA ARG A 152 3.20 -20.00 17.12
C ARG A 152 3.81 -20.59 15.86
N ARG A 153 3.54 -21.86 15.57
CA ARG A 153 4.03 -22.55 14.38
C ARG A 153 3.49 -21.91 13.11
N GLY A 154 2.19 -21.60 13.05
CA GLY A 154 1.59 -20.93 11.90
C GLY A 154 2.22 -19.57 11.59
N ARG A 155 2.58 -18.78 12.63
CA ARG A 155 3.31 -17.51 12.44
C ARG A 155 4.73 -17.70 11.95
N HIS A 156 5.43 -18.73 12.44
CA HIS A 156 6.78 -19.07 11.97
C HIS A 156 6.76 -19.45 10.49
N GLU A 157 5.88 -20.38 10.10
CA GLU A 157 5.68 -20.81 8.71
C GLU A 157 5.34 -19.62 7.80
N GLN A 158 4.39 -18.77 8.24
CA GLN A 158 4.04 -17.57 7.48
C GLN A 158 5.22 -16.63 7.31
N ARG A 159 6.00 -16.39 8.37
CA ARG A 159 7.21 -15.56 8.27
C ARG A 159 8.19 -16.13 7.25
N LEU A 160 8.46 -17.44 7.27
CA LEU A 160 9.39 -18.07 6.34
C LEU A 160 8.97 -17.85 4.88
N LEU A 161 7.69 -18.11 4.57
CA LEU A 161 7.15 -17.93 3.22
C LEU A 161 7.20 -16.49 2.70
N HIS A 162 7.17 -15.50 3.60
CA HIS A 162 7.19 -14.08 3.25
C HIS A 162 8.56 -13.43 3.40
N THR A 163 9.58 -14.14 3.89
CA THR A 163 10.93 -13.59 4.03
C THR A 163 11.72 -13.83 2.74
N ILE A 164 12.52 -12.85 2.34
CA ILE A 164 13.44 -12.97 1.20
C ILE A 164 14.49 -14.04 1.56
N PRO A 165 14.83 -14.98 0.67
CA PRO A 165 15.78 -16.06 0.94
C PRO A 165 17.06 -15.62 1.66
N ASP A 166 17.67 -14.51 1.23
CA ASP A 166 18.93 -13.98 1.79
C ASP A 166 18.87 -13.56 3.26
N LYS A 167 17.66 -13.40 3.80
CA LYS A 167 17.42 -13.02 5.20
C LYS A 167 17.06 -14.23 6.09
N LEU A 168 16.95 -15.42 5.52
CA LEU A 168 16.66 -16.65 6.26
C LEU A 168 17.95 -17.29 6.76
N LYS A 169 17.87 -17.92 7.93
CA LYS A 169 18.98 -18.73 8.45
C LYS A 169 19.13 -20.04 7.65
N PRO A 170 20.31 -20.68 7.65
CA PRO A 170 20.49 -21.96 6.97
C PRO A 170 19.49 -23.04 7.40
N GLU A 171 19.15 -23.11 8.69
CA GLU A 171 18.17 -24.10 9.18
C GLU A 171 16.75 -23.81 8.65
N GLU A 172 16.40 -22.52 8.58
CA GLU A 172 15.10 -22.05 8.07
C GLU A 172 14.95 -22.28 6.56
N LEU A 173 16.05 -22.12 5.80
CA LEU A 173 16.08 -22.45 4.39
C LEU A 173 15.89 -23.94 4.15
N GLN A 174 16.51 -24.79 4.98
CA GLN A 174 16.34 -26.23 4.87
C GLN A 174 14.89 -26.66 5.20
N GLU A 175 14.30 -26.10 6.25
CA GLU A 175 12.89 -26.30 6.59
C GLU A 175 11.97 -25.90 5.42
N LEU A 176 12.21 -24.72 4.84
CA LEU A 176 11.44 -24.25 3.70
C LEU A 176 11.60 -25.16 2.47
N LYS A 177 12.81 -25.62 2.16
CA LYS A 177 13.06 -26.54 1.03
C LYS A 177 12.25 -27.82 1.14
N ILE A 178 12.12 -28.39 2.34
CA ILE A 178 11.31 -29.58 2.59
C ILE A 178 9.84 -29.29 2.23
N TRP A 179 9.28 -28.19 2.71
CA TRP A 179 7.88 -27.85 2.41
C TRP A 179 7.63 -27.57 0.93
N LEU A 180 8.56 -26.88 0.26
CA LEU A 180 8.44 -26.62 -1.17
C LEU A 180 8.57 -27.89 -2.02
N ALA A 181 9.24 -28.93 -1.51
CA ALA A 181 9.31 -30.24 -2.17
C ALA A 181 8.01 -31.04 -1.97
N GLU A 182 7.34 -30.90 -0.82
CA GLU A 182 6.08 -31.57 -0.51
C GLU A 182 4.88 -30.99 -1.28
N ASP A 183 4.88 -29.68 -1.56
CA ASP A 183 3.77 -28.98 -2.23
C ASP A 183 4.24 -28.17 -3.45
N PRO A 184 4.12 -28.75 -4.68
CA PRO A 184 4.50 -28.06 -5.90
C PRO A 184 3.73 -26.76 -6.18
N HIS A 185 2.50 -26.63 -5.67
CA HIS A 185 1.71 -25.41 -5.84
C HIS A 185 2.24 -24.30 -4.92
N LEU A 186 2.55 -24.65 -3.66
CA LEU A 186 3.22 -23.75 -2.72
C LEU A 186 4.58 -23.28 -3.27
N LYS A 187 5.38 -24.19 -3.84
CA LYS A 187 6.65 -23.87 -4.52
C LYS A 187 6.49 -22.80 -5.58
N ARG A 188 5.53 -22.95 -6.49
CA ARG A 188 5.27 -21.98 -7.56
C ARG A 188 4.88 -20.60 -7.01
N LEU A 189 3.98 -20.56 -6.02
CA LEU A 189 3.55 -19.30 -5.41
C LEU A 189 4.69 -18.59 -4.67
N TYR A 190 5.54 -19.36 -3.98
CA TYR A 190 6.68 -18.82 -3.25
C TYR A 190 7.68 -18.15 -4.19
N PHE A 191 8.09 -18.85 -5.26
CA PHE A 191 9.01 -18.29 -6.23
C PHE A 191 8.41 -17.10 -6.98
N ALA A 192 7.13 -17.16 -7.37
CA ALA A 192 6.46 -16.01 -8.00
C ALA A 192 6.45 -14.76 -7.10
N LEU A 193 6.28 -14.92 -5.78
CA LEU A 193 6.41 -13.82 -4.82
C LEU A 193 7.85 -13.26 -4.76
N GLN A 194 8.87 -14.12 -4.79
CA GLN A 194 10.25 -13.64 -4.78
C GLN A 194 10.61 -12.95 -6.10
N ASP A 195 10.19 -13.49 -7.23
CA ASP A 195 10.42 -12.92 -8.56
C ASP A 195 9.83 -11.52 -8.68
N ILE A 196 8.56 -11.33 -8.25
CA ILE A 196 7.93 -10.01 -8.30
C ILE A 196 8.61 -9.00 -7.36
N ARG A 197 9.15 -9.46 -6.23
CA ARG A 197 9.96 -8.60 -5.33
C ARG A 197 11.26 -8.17 -5.99
N THR A 198 11.91 -9.07 -6.72
CA THR A 198 13.10 -8.72 -7.52
C THR A 198 12.75 -7.65 -8.54
N VAL A 199 11.62 -7.77 -9.26
CA VAL A 199 11.15 -6.73 -10.19
C VAL A 199 10.96 -5.38 -9.48
N TYR A 200 10.38 -5.36 -8.28
CA TYR A 200 10.17 -4.11 -7.52
C TYR A 200 11.42 -3.56 -6.83
N ALA A 201 12.47 -4.38 -6.64
CA ALA A 201 13.73 -3.93 -6.07
C ALA A 201 14.59 -3.17 -7.11
N VAL A 202 14.34 -3.38 -8.40
CA VAL A 202 15.04 -2.69 -9.49
C VAL A 202 14.65 -1.21 -9.50
N GLN A 203 15.60 -0.34 -9.15
CA GLN A 203 15.43 1.12 -9.25
C GLN A 203 15.66 1.65 -10.68
N ASN A 204 16.38 0.90 -11.52
CA ASN A 204 16.72 1.30 -12.89
C ASN A 204 16.43 0.16 -13.89
N PRO A 205 15.54 0.34 -14.89
CA PRO A 205 15.13 -0.73 -15.82
C PRO A 205 16.28 -1.41 -16.59
N ARG A 206 17.44 -0.75 -16.68
CA ARG A 206 18.65 -1.24 -17.36
C ARG A 206 19.45 -2.26 -16.54
N ASP A 207 19.17 -2.44 -15.25
CA ASP A 207 19.84 -3.41 -14.39
C ASP A 207 19.32 -4.85 -14.53
N ARG A 208 18.42 -5.12 -15.50
CA ARG A 208 18.06 -6.49 -15.90
C ARG A 208 19.23 -7.17 -16.62
N ARG A 209 20.28 -7.54 -15.88
CA ARG A 209 21.22 -8.59 -16.28
C ARG A 209 20.99 -9.81 -15.40
N GLY A 210 20.36 -10.81 -16.01
CA GLY A 210 20.39 -12.24 -15.69
C GLY A 210 20.53 -12.64 -14.22
N SER A 211 19.40 -12.96 -13.59
CA SER A 211 19.37 -13.86 -12.44
C SER A 211 18.27 -14.92 -12.64
N THR A 212 18.32 -15.61 -13.78
CA THR A 212 17.90 -17.02 -13.81
C THR A 212 19.07 -17.81 -13.25
N SER A 213 19.18 -17.91 -11.93
CA SER A 213 20.02 -18.91 -11.29
C SER A 213 19.16 -20.15 -11.07
N GLU A 214 19.51 -21.18 -11.83
CA GLU A 214 19.18 -22.58 -11.60
C GLU A 214 19.25 -22.92 -10.11
N MET A 215 18.14 -23.42 -9.58
CA MET A 215 18.18 -24.40 -8.51
C MET A 215 17.34 -25.58 -8.98
N ASP A 216 17.98 -26.43 -9.77
CA ASP A 216 17.72 -27.87 -9.74
C ASP A 216 18.09 -28.43 -8.35
#